data_AF-A0A2S3W439-F1
#
_entry.id   AF-A0A2S3W439-F1
#
_cell.length_a   1.000
_cell.length_b   1.000
_cell.length_c   1.000
_cell.angle_alpha   90.00
_cell.angle_beta   90.00
_cell.angle_gamma   90.00
#
_symmetry.space_group_name_H-M   'P 1'
#
loop_
_entity.id
_entity.type
_entity.pdbx_description
1 polymer ?
#
loop_
_entity_poly.entity_id
_entity_poly.type
_entity_poly.pdbx_seq_one_letter_code
_entity_poly.pdbx_strand_id
1 'polypeptide(L)'
;MRWDAAICADYPDWAVRYEAQLKARLARLGQIRAELSATRFEGTYDGADLLGYLEDECDTLRLALARVEDEVAQRAHAAAQDRAADAADAARDLRLCEGEAPP
;
A
#
# COMPACT_ATOMS: atom_id res chain seq x y z
N MET A 1 -7.12 -7.31 -21.27
CA MET A 1 -7.54 -7.71 -19.90
C MET A 1 -7.93 -6.43 -19.19
N ARG A 2 -9.22 -6.18 -18.97
CA ARG A 2 -9.73 -4.94 -18.36
C ARG A 2 -9.84 -5.15 -16.85
N TRP A 3 -8.68 -5.13 -16.18
CA TRP A 3 -8.65 -4.56 -14.83
C TRP A 3 -9.05 -3.08 -14.99
N ASP A 4 -9.62 -2.40 -14.01
CA ASP A 4 -9.38 -0.95 -13.78
C ASP A 4 -10.51 -0.23 -13.04
N ALA A 5 -11.80 -0.46 -13.34
CA ALA A 5 -12.83 0.40 -12.75
C ALA A 5 -13.26 -0.01 -11.33
N ALA A 6 -13.64 -1.28 -11.14
CA ALA A 6 -14.21 -1.74 -9.87
C ALA A 6 -13.17 -1.85 -8.73
N ILE A 7 -11.95 -2.27 -9.06
CA ILE A 7 -10.86 -2.39 -8.07
C ILE A 7 -10.37 -1.00 -7.64
N CYS A 8 -10.28 -0.03 -8.56
CA CYS A 8 -9.93 1.34 -8.19
C CYS A 8 -11.02 2.05 -7.39
N ALA A 9 -12.30 1.69 -7.57
CA ALA A 9 -13.43 2.34 -6.89
C ALA A 9 -13.49 2.02 -5.39
N ASP A 10 -12.99 0.85 -4.97
CA ASP A 10 -12.98 0.41 -3.57
C ASP A 10 -11.74 0.91 -2.81
N TYR A 11 -11.12 1.97 -3.31
CA TYR A 11 -9.97 2.63 -2.68
C TYR A 11 -10.47 3.59 -1.58
N PRO A 12 -9.88 3.61 -0.37
CA PRO A 12 -8.63 2.94 0.04
C PRO A 12 -8.78 1.52 0.62
N ASP A 13 -10.01 1.00 0.74
CA ASP A 13 -10.30 -0.22 1.51
C ASP A 13 -9.66 -1.49 0.95
N TRP A 14 -9.52 -1.62 -0.37
CA TRP A 14 -8.75 -2.74 -0.95
C TRP A 14 -7.26 -2.65 -0.62
N ALA A 15 -6.69 -1.44 -0.60
CA ALA A 15 -5.26 -1.23 -0.36
C ALA A 15 -4.91 -1.59 1.09
N VAL A 16 -5.73 -1.16 2.05
CA VAL A 16 -5.59 -1.52 3.48
C VAL A 16 -5.67 -3.04 3.68
N ARG A 17 -6.65 -3.70 3.05
CA ARG A 17 -6.78 -5.17 3.14
C ARG A 17 -5.58 -5.88 2.51
N TYR A 18 -5.10 -5.39 1.38
CA TYR A 18 -3.97 -5.98 0.68
C TYR A 18 -2.67 -5.80 1.47
N GLU A 19 -2.43 -4.63 2.03
CA GLU A 19 -1.33 -4.35 2.96
C GLU A 19 -1.32 -5.33 4.15
N ALA A 20 -2.49 -5.54 4.77
CA ALA A 20 -2.64 -6.49 5.88
C ALA A 20 -2.31 -7.93 5.45
N GLN A 21 -2.73 -8.33 4.24
CA GLN A 21 -2.40 -9.66 3.68
C GLN A 21 -0.90 -9.83 3.43
N LEU A 22 -0.23 -8.80 2.89
CA LEU A 22 1.22 -8.81 2.65
C LEU A 22 1.98 -8.93 3.98
N LYS A 23 1.59 -8.15 5.00
CA LYS A 23 2.17 -8.21 6.35
C LYS A 23 1.98 -9.58 7.00
N ALA A 24 0.78 -10.15 6.91
CA ALA A 24 0.50 -11.48 7.44
C ALA A 24 1.33 -12.57 6.73
N ARG A 25 1.48 -12.47 5.40
CA ARG A 25 2.29 -13.41 4.62
C ARG A 25 3.78 -13.29 4.96
N LEU A 26 4.30 -12.08 5.11
CA LEU A 26 5.68 -11.84 5.54
C LEU A 26 5.95 -12.45 6.92
N ALA A 27 5.05 -12.25 7.88
CA ALA A 27 5.15 -12.85 9.20
C ALA A 27 5.16 -14.38 9.14
N ARG A 28 4.29 -14.97 8.30
CA ARG A 28 4.23 -16.43 8.12
C ARG A 28 5.51 -16.99 7.50
N LEU A 29 6.08 -16.32 6.49
CA LEU A 29 7.34 -16.74 5.89
C LEU A 29 8.51 -16.62 6.88
N GLY A 30 8.52 -15.57 7.72
CA GLY A 30 9.48 -15.44 8.81
C GLY A 30 9.43 -16.61 9.80
N GLN A 31 8.24 -17.07 10.17
CA GLN A 31 8.05 -18.25 11.02
C GLN A 31 8.60 -19.52 10.34
N ILE A 32 8.22 -19.76 9.08
CA ILE A 32 8.68 -20.93 8.31
C ILE A 32 10.21 -20.93 8.19
N ARG A 33 10.81 -19.78 7.89
CA ARG A 33 12.27 -19.63 7.83
C ARG A 33 12.93 -19.97 9.16
N ALA A 34 12.40 -19.47 10.28
CA ALA A 34 12.94 -19.77 11.61
C ALA A 34 12.90 -21.28 11.90
N GLU A 35 11.76 -21.92 11.64
CA GLU A 35 11.57 -23.37 11.81
C GLU A 35 12.53 -24.19 10.94
N LEU A 36 12.70 -23.82 9.67
CA LEU A 36 13.61 -24.49 8.74
C LEU A 36 15.08 -24.28 9.13
N SER A 37 15.46 -23.08 9.58
CA SER A 37 16.83 -22.78 10.00
C SER A 37 17.27 -23.57 11.25
N ALA A 38 16.32 -23.91 12.12
CA ALA A 38 16.56 -24.73 13.30
C ALA A 38 16.65 -26.23 13.00
N THR A 39 16.26 -26.64 11.78
CA THR A 39 16.18 -28.05 11.38
C THR A 39 17.35 -28.38 10.46
N ARG A 40 18.21 -29.33 10.86
CA ARG A 40 19.25 -29.86 9.96
C ARG A 40 18.59 -30.83 8.98
N PHE A 41 18.46 -30.40 7.72
CA PHE A 41 17.94 -31.26 6.66
C PHE A 41 19.02 -32.21 6.15
N GLU A 42 18.72 -33.50 6.11
CA GLU A 42 19.45 -34.50 5.33
C GLU A 42 18.56 -34.87 4.13
N GLY A 43 18.90 -34.36 2.94
CA GLY A 43 18.10 -34.51 1.72
C GLY A 43 18.82 -33.98 0.48
N THR A 44 18.18 -34.09 -0.69
CA THR A 44 18.78 -33.73 -2.00
C THR A 44 18.94 -32.23 -2.23
N TYR A 45 18.21 -31.41 -1.47
CA TYR A 45 18.31 -29.95 -1.48
C TYR A 45 19.14 -29.50 -0.29
N ASP A 46 20.13 -28.62 -0.53
CA ASP A 46 20.84 -27.97 0.56
C ASP A 46 19.86 -27.03 1.29
N GLY A 47 19.83 -27.09 2.62
CA GLY A 47 19.00 -26.19 3.44
C GLY A 47 19.31 -24.72 3.17
N ALA A 48 20.54 -24.41 2.72
CA ALA A 48 20.92 -23.08 2.29
C ALA A 48 20.08 -22.57 1.10
N ASP A 49 19.80 -23.41 0.10
CA ASP A 49 19.03 -23.02 -1.08
C ASP A 49 17.57 -22.73 -0.71
N LEU A 50 16.96 -23.58 0.12
CA LEU A 50 15.58 -23.39 0.59
C LEU A 50 15.42 -22.11 1.41
N LEU A 51 16.40 -21.81 2.27
CA LEU A 51 16.41 -20.57 3.03
C LEU A 51 16.64 -19.34 2.13
N GLY A 52 17.47 -19.48 1.10
CA GLY A 52 17.67 -18.45 0.07
C GLY A 52 16.37 -18.10 -0.65
N TYR A 53 15.66 -19.10 -1.18
CA TYR A 53 14.36 -18.89 -1.83
C TYR A 53 13.33 -18.22 -0.91
N LEU A 54 13.30 -18.57 0.38
CA LEU A 54 12.38 -17.93 1.32
C LEU A 54 12.75 -16.48 1.61
N GLU A 55 14.03 -16.12 1.59
CA GLU A 55 14.43 -14.71 1.70
C GLU A 55 14.03 -13.92 0.46
N ASP A 56 14.25 -14.47 -0.75
CA ASP A 56 13.85 -13.83 -2.01
C ASP A 56 12.33 -13.56 -2.06
N GLU A 57 11.54 -14.50 -1.56
CA GLU A 57 10.09 -14.33 -1.41
C GLU A 57 9.74 -13.24 -0.38
N CYS A 58 10.47 -13.16 0.74
CA CYS A 58 10.28 -12.08 1.71
C CYS A 58 10.63 -10.71 1.10
N ASP A 59 11.71 -10.61 0.33
CA ASP A 59 12.10 -9.38 -0.36
C ASP A 59 11.08 -8.96 -1.41
N THR A 60 10.54 -9.91 -2.16
CA THR A 60 9.44 -9.66 -3.10
C THR A 60 8.21 -9.07 -2.38
N LEU A 61 7.85 -9.61 -1.22
CA LEU A 61 6.73 -9.08 -0.42
C LEU A 61 7.03 -7.72 0.21
N ARG A 62 8.26 -7.47 0.65
CA ARG A 62 8.70 -6.15 1.15
C ARG A 62 8.59 -5.09 0.06
N LEU A 63 9.01 -5.41 -1.17
CA LEU A 63 8.89 -4.52 -2.31
C LEU A 63 7.42 -4.24 -2.67
N ALA A 64 6.59 -5.28 -2.69
CA ALA A 64 5.15 -5.13 -2.93
C ALA A 64 4.49 -4.24 -1.86
N LEU A 65 4.85 -4.45 -0.58
CA LEU A 65 4.33 -3.67 0.54
C LEU A 65 4.71 -2.19 0.41
N ALA A 66 6.00 -1.90 0.18
CA ALA A 66 6.48 -0.54 0.01
C ALA A 66 5.77 0.19 -1.14
N ARG A 67 5.51 -0.52 -2.26
CA ARG A 67 4.78 0.04 -3.40
C ARG A 67 3.33 0.38 -3.05
N VAL A 68 2.64 -0.47 -2.28
CA VAL A 68 1.26 -0.22 -1.85
C VAL A 68 1.23 0.97 -0.89
N GLU A 69 2.15 1.02 0.07
CA GLU A 69 2.24 2.13 1.05
C GLU A 69 2.50 3.47 0.35
N ASP A 70 3.39 3.48 -0.66
CA ASP A 70 3.67 4.67 -1.49
C ASP A 70 2.45 5.10 -2.31
N GLU A 71 1.77 4.16 -2.98
CA GLU A 71 0.54 4.48 -3.73
C GLU A 71 -0.54 5.06 -2.81
N VAL A 72 -0.69 4.51 -1.59
CA VAL A 72 -1.66 5.00 -0.62
C VAL A 72 -1.33 6.43 -0.19
N ALA A 73 -0.06 6.71 0.10
CA ALA A 73 0.41 8.03 0.49
C ALA A 73 0.22 9.06 -0.64
N GLN A 74 0.56 8.70 -1.88
CA GLN A 74 0.42 9.58 -3.05
C GLN A 74 -1.04 9.98 -3.29
N ARG A 75 -1.97 9.02 -3.23
CA ARG A 75 -3.40 9.32 -3.41
C ARG A 75 -3.97 10.13 -2.26
N ALA A 76 -3.56 9.85 -1.02
CA ALA A 76 -3.95 10.66 0.13
C ALA A 76 -3.47 12.11 -0.02
N HIS A 77 -2.26 12.30 -0.54
CA HIS A 77 -1.72 13.62 -0.84
C HIS A 77 -2.52 14.35 -1.94
N ALA A 78 -2.81 13.68 -3.07
CA ALA A 78 -3.63 14.24 -4.14
C ALA A 78 -5.02 14.66 -3.64
N ALA A 79 -5.70 13.80 -2.88
CA ALA A 79 -7.01 14.11 -2.30
C ALA A 79 -6.97 15.26 -1.27
N ALA A 80 -5.81 15.51 -0.64
CA ALA A 80 -5.63 16.68 0.22
C ALA A 80 -5.44 17.97 -0.60
N GLN A 81 -4.73 17.90 -1.73
CA GLN A 81 -4.56 19.02 -2.65
C GLN A 81 -5.91 19.43 -3.27
N ASP A 82 -6.70 18.48 -3.74
CA ASP A 82 -8.03 18.75 -4.33
C ASP A 82 -8.95 19.45 -3.32
N ARG A 83 -9.02 18.93 -2.08
CA ARG A 83 -9.81 19.58 -1.00
C ARG A 83 -9.32 20.98 -0.66
N ALA A 84 -8.02 21.24 -0.75
CA ALA A 84 -7.46 22.57 -0.52
C ALA A 84 -7.82 23.54 -1.66
N ALA A 85 -7.84 23.07 -2.91
CA ALA A 85 -8.28 23.84 -4.06
C ALA A 85 -9.78 24.18 -3.95
N ASP A 86 -10.63 23.19 -3.66
CA ASP A 86 -12.07 23.39 -3.46
C ASP A 86 -12.37 24.41 -2.35
N ALA A 87 -11.62 24.33 -1.24
CA ALA A 87 -11.75 25.29 -0.13
C ALA A 87 -11.30 26.71 -0.52
N ALA A 88 -10.25 26.82 -1.34
CA ALA A 88 -9.76 28.11 -1.83
C ALA A 88 -10.76 28.77 -2.79
N ASP A 89 -11.36 27.98 -3.70
CA ASP A 89 -12.40 28.46 -4.61
C ASP A 89 -13.65 28.88 -3.84
N ALA A 90 -14.12 28.07 -2.88
CA ALA A 90 -15.24 28.45 -2.01
C ALA A 90 -14.97 29.74 -1.22
N ALA A 91 -13.75 29.93 -0.69
CA ALA A 91 -13.38 31.15 0.00
C ALA A 91 -13.31 32.37 -0.92
N ARG A 92 -12.92 32.18 -2.19
CA ARG A 92 -12.94 33.23 -3.21
C ARG A 92 -14.36 33.64 -3.56
N ASP A 93 -15.25 32.68 -3.77
CA ASP A 93 -16.65 32.94 -4.10
C ASP A 93 -17.36 33.71 -2.98
N LEU A 94 -17.12 33.34 -1.72
CA LEU A 94 -17.64 34.08 -0.56
C LEU A 94 -17.20 35.54 -0.55
N ARG A 95 -15.92 35.83 -0.81
CA ARG A 95 -15.41 37.22 -0.87
C ARG A 95 -16.02 38.02 -2.01
N LEU A 96 -16.29 37.39 -3.15
CA LEU A 96 -16.94 38.05 -4.28
C LEU A 96 -18.40 38.42 -3.92
N CYS A 97 -19.13 37.51 -3.28
CA CYS A 97 -20.48 37.77 -2.80
C CYS A 97 -20.55 38.85 -1.71
N GLU A 98 -19.58 38.91 -0.80
CA GLU A 98 -19.50 39.94 0.25
C GLU A 98 -19.10 41.32 -0.28
N GLY A 99 -18.34 41.37 -1.38
CA GLY A 99 -17.94 42.60 -2.06
C GLY A 99 -19.02 43.22 -2.95
N GLU A 100 -20.13 42.50 -3.19
CA GLU A 100 -21.23 42.90 -4.07
C GLU A 100 -22.45 43.48 -3.31
N ALA A 101 -22.27 43.90 -2.06
CA ALA A 101 -23.29 44.65 -1.33
C ALA A 101 -23.47 46.05 -1.95
N PRO A 102 -24.66 46.39 -2.49
CA PRO A 102 -24.89 47.72 -3.06
C PRO A 102 -24.98 48.78 -1.94
N PRO A 103 -24.64 50.04 -2.23
CA PRO A 103 -24.73 51.16 -1.27
C PRO A 103 -26.18 51.45 -0.85
#